data_AF-A0A2V7KLS7-F1
#
_entry.id   AF-A0A2V7KLS7-F1
#
_cell.length_a   1.000
_cell.length_b   1.000
_cell.length_c   1.000
_cell.angle_alpha   90.00
_cell.angle_beta   90.00
_cell.angle_gamma   90.00
#
_symmetry.space_group_name_H-M   'P 1'
#
loop_
_entity.id
_entity.type
_entity.pdbx_description
1 polymer ?
#
loop_
_entity_poly.entity_id
_entity_poly.type
_entity_poly.pdbx_seq_one_letter_code
_entity_poly.pdbx_strand_id
1 'polypeptide(L)'
;MKFDGALRLSTSREDLVRAVSAARDQARRLLTALEQQGHPETSRSSSLYLALVSIRKRLTKDEEPPGALVKELEQLLTLCEGKLARIKPDVEDALKIARGA
;
A
#
# COMPACT_ATOMS: atom_id res chain seq x y z
N MET A 1 -17.69 29.11 10.70
CA MET A 1 -17.42 28.41 9.41
C MET A 1 -15.97 27.93 9.41
N LYS A 2 -15.75 26.70 8.91
CA LYS A 2 -14.48 25.97 8.68
C LYS A 2 -13.99 25.04 9.80
N PHE A 3 -14.53 23.81 9.82
CA PHE A 3 -13.91 22.63 10.45
C PHE A 3 -13.92 21.36 9.56
N ASP A 4 -14.25 21.46 8.26
CA ASP A 4 -14.37 20.31 7.36
C ASP A 4 -13.04 19.70 6.88
N GLY A 5 -11.94 20.46 6.88
CA GLY A 5 -10.67 20.01 6.30
C GLY A 5 -9.97 18.91 7.12
N ALA A 6 -9.97 19.04 8.45
CA ALA A 6 -9.30 18.09 9.34
C ALA A 6 -10.02 16.73 9.40
N LEU A 7 -11.35 16.74 9.45
CA LEU A 7 -12.17 15.51 9.44
C LEU A 7 -11.94 14.71 8.15
N ARG A 8 -11.88 15.38 6.99
CA ARG A 8 -11.68 14.73 5.69
C ARG A 8 -10.27 14.13 5.55
N LEU A 9 -9.24 14.84 6.04
CA LEU A 9 -7.87 14.34 6.06
C LEU A 9 -7.71 13.13 7.00
N SER A 10 -8.35 13.17 8.17
CA SER A 10 -8.36 12.06 9.12
C SER A 10 -9.04 10.81 8.54
N THR A 11 -10.21 10.96 7.89
CA THR A 11 -10.89 9.83 7.24
C THR A 11 -10.10 9.28 6.06
N SER A 12 -9.55 10.13 5.19
CA SER A 12 -8.74 9.68 4.05
C SER A 12 -7.47 8.95 4.49
N ARG A 13 -6.87 9.35 5.61
CA ARG A 13 -5.74 8.63 6.19
C ARG A 13 -6.16 7.27 6.73
N GLU A 14 -7.23 7.18 7.50
CA GLU A 14 -7.71 5.90 8.04
C GLU A 14 -8.08 4.92 6.92
N ASP A 15 -8.75 5.41 5.88
CA ASP A 15 -9.07 4.62 4.68
C ASP A 15 -7.80 4.17 3.96
N LEU A 16 -6.81 5.05 3.81
CA LEU A 16 -5.53 4.69 3.21
C LEU A 16 -4.77 3.65 4.05
N VAL A 17 -4.78 3.78 5.38
CA VAL A 17 -4.19 2.78 6.30
C VAL A 17 -4.86 1.41 6.10
N ARG A 18 -6.19 1.38 5.95
CA ARG A 18 -6.94 0.14 5.70
C ARG A 18 -6.58 -0.47 4.34
N ALA A 19 -6.59 0.32 3.27
CA ALA A 19 -6.25 -0.14 1.93
C ALA A 19 -4.81 -0.67 1.83
N VAL A 20 -3.83 0.08 2.37
CA VAL A 20 -2.43 -0.36 2.43
C VAL A 20 -2.28 -1.63 3.29
N SER A 21 -3.06 -1.77 4.37
CA SER A 21 -3.04 -2.98 5.20
C SER A 21 -3.54 -4.21 4.44
N ALA A 22 -4.61 -4.07 3.65
CA ALA A 22 -5.13 -5.15 2.81
C ALA A 22 -4.10 -5.60 1.76
N ALA A 23 -3.51 -4.63 1.04
CA ALA A 23 -2.44 -4.90 0.07
C ALA A 23 -1.24 -5.61 0.73
N ARG A 24 -0.82 -5.13 1.91
CA ARG A 24 0.29 -5.72 2.67
C ARG A 24 -0.01 -7.16 3.08
N ASP A 25 -1.21 -7.44 3.56
CA ASP A 25 -1.60 -8.78 4.01
C ASP A 25 -1.65 -9.76 2.83
N GLN A 26 -2.13 -9.29 1.68
CA GLN A 26 -2.09 -10.09 0.46
C GLN A 26 -0.64 -10.32 -0.02
N ALA A 27 0.21 -9.29 0.00
CA ALA A 27 1.62 -9.42 -0.33
C ALA A 27 2.35 -10.41 0.60
N ARG A 28 2.05 -10.39 1.90
CA ARG A 28 2.60 -11.34 2.87
C ARG A 28 2.19 -12.78 2.57
N ARG A 29 0.91 -13.01 2.31
CA ARG A 29 0.39 -14.35 1.96
C ARG A 29 1.05 -14.88 0.68
N LEU A 30 1.20 -14.02 -0.33
CA LEU A 30 1.88 -14.38 -1.57
C LEU A 30 3.36 -14.69 -1.32
N LEU A 31 4.07 -13.83 -0.59
CA LEU A 31 5.48 -14.03 -0.25
C LEU A 31 5.69 -15.39 0.43
N THR A 32 4.93 -15.70 1.48
CA THR A 32 5.03 -17.00 2.16
C THR A 32 4.80 -18.17 1.22
N ALA A 33 3.82 -18.08 0.31
CA ALA A 33 3.58 -19.12 -0.66
C ALA A 33 4.74 -19.28 -1.67
N LEU A 34 5.36 -18.18 -2.10
CA LEU A 34 6.49 -18.19 -3.03
C LEU A 34 7.78 -18.70 -2.37
N GLU A 35 8.02 -18.34 -1.10
CA GLU A 35 9.14 -18.84 -0.29
C GLU A 35 9.09 -20.35 -0.15
N GLN A 36 7.91 -20.90 0.15
CA GLN A 36 7.70 -22.36 0.23
C GLN A 36 7.97 -23.09 -1.09
N GLN A 37 7.81 -22.40 -2.22
CA GLN A 37 8.03 -22.95 -3.56
C GLN A 37 9.44 -22.68 -4.10
N GLY A 38 10.28 -21.92 -3.38
CA GLY A 38 11.58 -21.47 -3.88
C GLY A 38 11.47 -20.61 -5.15
N HIS A 39 10.36 -19.88 -5.32
CA HIS A 39 10.06 -19.19 -6.56
C HIS A 39 10.96 -17.96 -6.77
N PRO A 40 11.43 -17.65 -7.99
CA PRO A 40 12.32 -16.51 -8.26
C PRO A 40 11.71 -15.14 -7.91
N GLU A 41 10.38 -15.02 -7.95
CA GLU A 41 9.67 -13.77 -7.56
C GLU A 41 9.60 -13.52 -6.04
N THR A 42 10.21 -14.37 -5.22
CA THR A 42 10.29 -14.19 -3.75
C THR A 42 10.92 -12.85 -3.39
N SER A 43 12.03 -12.50 -4.03
CA SER A 43 12.73 -11.23 -3.74
C SER A 43 11.84 -10.01 -4.05
N ARG A 44 11.19 -10.01 -5.22
CA ARG A 44 10.25 -8.95 -5.63
C ARG A 44 9.04 -8.86 -4.68
N SER A 45 8.46 -9.99 -4.29
CA SER A 45 7.35 -10.03 -3.33
C SER A 45 7.76 -9.54 -1.94
N SER A 46 8.98 -9.83 -1.52
CA SER A 46 9.55 -9.31 -0.27
C SER A 46 9.71 -7.80 -0.32
N SER A 47 10.27 -7.26 -1.42
CA SER A 47 10.37 -5.81 -1.62
C SER A 47 9.00 -5.11 -1.59
N LEU A 48 8.00 -5.65 -2.29
CA LEU A 48 6.64 -5.10 -2.28
C LEU A 48 6.04 -5.13 -0.86
N TYR A 49 6.16 -6.25 -0.16
CA TYR A 49 5.67 -6.39 1.22
C TYR A 49 6.33 -5.38 2.17
N LEU A 50 7.66 -5.24 2.11
CA LEU A 50 8.40 -4.32 2.98
C LEU A 50 8.06 -2.85 2.69
N ALA A 51 7.88 -2.49 1.42
CA ALA A 51 7.45 -1.14 1.04
C ALA A 51 6.06 -0.82 1.63
N LEU A 52 5.10 -1.75 1.50
CA LEU A 52 3.76 -1.59 2.07
C LEU A 52 3.79 -1.50 3.61
N VAL A 53 4.68 -2.26 4.28
CA VAL A 53 4.91 -2.13 5.73
C VAL A 53 5.40 -0.71 6.09
N SER A 54 6.35 -0.18 5.32
CA SER A 54 6.92 1.16 5.52
C SER A 54 5.89 2.27 5.33
N ILE A 55 5.13 2.23 4.23
CA ILE A 55 4.03 3.16 3.95
C ILE A 55 3.01 3.16 5.10
N ARG A 56 2.55 1.97 5.52
CA ARG A 56 1.58 1.85 6.61
C ARG A 56 2.11 2.47 7.90
N LYS A 57 3.38 2.22 8.23
CA LYS A 57 4.01 2.74 9.45
C LYS A 57 4.04 4.28 9.44
N ARG A 58 4.42 4.90 8.33
CA ARG A 58 4.44 6.37 8.19
C ARG A 58 3.04 6.97 8.31
N LEU A 59 2.03 6.33 7.71
CA LEU A 59 0.63 6.74 7.85
C LEU A 59 0.14 6.67 9.29
N THR A 60 0.46 5.59 10.00
CA THR A 60 -0.04 5.36 11.37
C THR A 60 0.63 6.29 12.38
N LYS A 61 1.84 6.77 12.07
CA LYS A 61 2.61 7.70 12.91
C LYS A 61 2.36 9.17 12.57
N ASP A 62 1.50 9.47 11.60
CA ASP A 62 1.31 10.84 11.12
C ASP A 62 2.60 11.46 10.54
N GLU A 63 3.54 10.63 10.06
CA GLU A 63 4.83 11.12 9.53
C GLU A 63 4.67 11.78 8.15
N GLU A 64 3.68 11.33 7.36
CA GLU A 64 3.40 11.87 6.03
C GLU A 64 1.89 12.02 5.78
N PRO A 65 1.48 13.09 5.06
CA PRO A 65 0.11 13.21 4.58
C PRO A 65 -0.17 12.15 3.50
N PRO A 66 -1.41 11.64 3.40
CA PRO A 66 -1.78 10.62 2.41
C PRO A 66 -1.35 10.93 0.97
N GLY A 67 -1.47 12.20 0.54
CA GLY A 67 -1.09 12.63 -0.81
C GLY A 67 0.42 12.56 -1.12
N ALA A 68 1.30 12.56 -0.11
CA ALA A 68 2.74 12.43 -0.31
C ALA A 68 3.14 11.03 -0.82
N LEU A 69 2.29 10.03 -0.59
CA LEU A 69 2.55 8.62 -0.90
C LEU A 69 2.13 8.23 -2.32
N VAL A 70 1.50 9.14 -3.08
CA VAL A 70 1.00 8.88 -4.44
C VAL A 70 2.11 8.33 -5.35
N LYS A 71 3.27 8.99 -5.38
CA LYS A 71 4.40 8.57 -6.22
C LYS A 71 4.94 7.19 -5.83
N GLU A 72 4.99 6.91 -4.53
CA GLU A 72 5.47 5.62 -4.03
C GLU A 72 4.49 4.50 -4.39
N LEU A 73 3.18 4.73 -4.23
CA LEU A 73 2.14 3.79 -4.64
C LEU A 73 2.15 3.54 -6.17
N GLU A 74 2.38 4.57 -6.99
CA GLU A 74 2.58 4.42 -8.44
C GLU A 74 3.79 3.55 -8.77
N GLN A 75 4.89 3.71 -8.05
CA GLN A 75 6.06 2.84 -8.21
C GLN A 75 5.76 1.40 -7.81
N LEU A 76 4.98 1.17 -6.75
CA LEU A 76 4.58 -0.19 -6.36
C LEU A 76 3.71 -0.88 -7.42
N LEU A 77 2.92 -0.13 -8.18
CA LEU A 77 2.12 -0.71 -9.28
C LEU A 77 2.99 -1.28 -10.39
N THR A 78 4.18 -0.73 -10.64
CA THR A 78 5.11 -1.27 -11.66
C THR A 78 5.73 -2.61 -11.22
N LEU A 79 5.71 -2.91 -9.91
CA LEU A 79 6.16 -4.20 -9.37
C LEU A 79 5.06 -5.27 -9.41
N CYS A 80 3.80 -4.88 -9.66
CA CYS A 80 2.64 -5.77 -9.64
C CYS A 80 2.46 -6.50 -10.98
N GLU A 81 3.46 -7.32 -11.34
CA GLU A 81 3.48 -8.17 -12.53
C GLU A 81 3.57 -9.65 -12.14
N GLY A 82 3.39 -10.56 -13.10
CA GLY A 82 3.54 -12.00 -12.85
C GLY A 82 2.62 -12.48 -11.72
N LYS A 83 3.17 -13.17 -10.71
CA LYS A 83 2.40 -13.62 -9.54
C LYS A 83 1.91 -12.46 -8.66
N LEU A 84 2.58 -11.30 -8.70
CA LEU A 84 2.19 -10.12 -7.92
C LEU A 84 1.04 -9.33 -8.57
N ALA A 85 0.68 -9.62 -9.83
CA ALA A 85 -0.44 -8.96 -10.52
C ALA A 85 -1.77 -9.05 -9.74
N ARG A 86 -1.94 -10.09 -8.91
CA ARG A 86 -3.11 -10.23 -8.01
C ARG A 86 -3.21 -9.15 -6.93
N ILE A 87 -2.09 -8.51 -6.56
CA ILE A 87 -2.00 -7.46 -5.53
C ILE A 87 -2.29 -6.08 -6.11
N LYS A 88 -2.13 -5.93 -7.42
CA LYS A 88 -2.39 -4.70 -8.17
C LYS A 88 -3.70 -3.99 -7.78
N PRO A 89 -4.88 -4.65 -7.74
CA PRO A 89 -6.13 -3.96 -7.38
C PRO A 89 -6.10 -3.34 -5.98
N ASP A 90 -5.44 -3.97 -5.00
CA ASP A 90 -5.34 -3.43 -3.63
C ASP A 90 -4.45 -2.18 -3.60
N VAL A 91 -3.38 -2.16 -4.40
CA VAL A 91 -2.46 -1.01 -4.51
C VAL A 91 -3.13 0.13 -5.30
N GLU A 92 -3.93 -0.18 -6.33
CA GLU A 92 -4.71 0.80 -7.08
C GLU A 92 -5.78 1.47 -6.21
N ASP A 93 -6.42 0.72 -5.31
CA ASP A 93 -7.38 1.26 -4.36
C ASP A 93 -6.71 2.24 -3.38
N ALA A 94 -5.58 1.84 -2.78
CA ALA A 94 -4.77 2.73 -1.96
C ALA A 94 -4.35 4.00 -2.72
N LEU A 95 -3.94 3.88 -3.99
CA LEU A 95 -3.57 5.01 -4.82
C LEU A 95 -4.73 5.97 -5.08
N LYS A 96 -5.94 5.46 -5.32
CA LYS A 96 -7.15 6.28 -5.51
C LYS A 96 -7.45 7.10 -4.26
N ILE A 97 -7.37 6.48 -3.09
CA ILE A 97 -7.58 7.17 -1.80
C ILE A 97 -6.51 8.24 -1.59
N ALA A 98 -5.23 7.91 -1.81
CA ALA A 98 -4.11 8.85 -1.66
C ALA A 98 -4.24 10.07 -2.60
N ARG A 99 -4.75 9.90 -3.83
CA ARG A 99 -4.99 10.99 -4.79
C ARG A 99 -6.21 11.85 -4.43
N GLY A 100 -7.18 11.31 -3.71
CA GLY A 100 -8.38 12.00 -3.28
C GLY A 100 -8.26 12.69 -1.91
N ALA A 101 -7.10 12.59 -1.27
CA ALA A 101 -6.82 13.05 0.10
C ALA A 101 -6.17 14.43 0.17
#